data_AF-A0A9E2P4I2-F1
#
_entry.id   AF-A0A9E2P4I2-F1
#
_cell.length_a   1.000
_cell.length_b   1.000
_cell.length_c   1.000
_cell.angle_alpha   90.00
_cell.angle_beta   90.00
_cell.angle_gamma   90.00
#
_symmetry.space_group_name_H-M   'P 1'
#
loop_
_entity.id
_entity.type
_entity.pdbx_description
1 polymer ?
#
loop_
_entity_poly.entity_id
_entity_poly.type
_entity_poly.pdbx_seq_one_letter_code
_entity_poly.pdbx_strand_id
1 'polypeptide(L)'
;MSFPDWICTKRYIHIDMPIIKKEDKIRVCKYVTNIDNIKQHSFLPLIRRRMYSYPYKNIDGTTKKKIKRKLRNITFASHLDASIMAFYGRKLAARYENFLKENNISDEVSAYRKIKKIEGKGNKCNIDIAYEVFKYITNSVLINDCVGVITFDIKGFFDNLDHKIIKRTWKKIMGYDVMPDDVYNVYKNIVKYSFVYETELFEHYKDNLISANGSRKRCKSIKYLKDKNIIAYCNKDDIKNIRQKKLIRQRKKNDKAGIPQGLPISAILANVYMSDFDVAVKNYISKINGIYRRYSDDIIVVCPKNELENCRDFIMNEIRSVNLEIERQKTNSFIFKKNYDNIECVFIKNDGSESLTKKLVYLGFSFDGNNILLKDACVGKFYNKMHRWVKRSVYFGIHMNNKTVGKMFEYRLIKKFTFAGAKTHIKLMRNSEGQFEETDERSFGNFLTYVNNSASVMENRKIIRQLRRCTNKLRKEIAQGKINIAEGVRNISIRQIEKYGRIYKY
;
A
#
# COMPACT_ATOMS: atom_id res chain seq x y z
N MET A 1 9.89 -20.32 22.81
CA MET A 1 8.96 -19.25 23.22
C MET A 1 8.47 -18.50 21.99
N SER A 2 7.18 -18.58 21.70
CA SER A 2 6.50 -17.75 20.70
C SER A 2 6.30 -16.35 21.28
N PHE A 3 6.76 -15.31 20.59
CA PHE A 3 6.50 -13.93 21.00
C PHE A 3 5.15 -13.46 20.46
N PRO A 4 4.42 -12.61 21.20
CA PRO A 4 3.16 -12.05 20.72
C PRO A 4 3.29 -11.34 19.36
N ASP A 5 2.29 -11.48 18.50
CA ASP A 5 2.28 -10.98 17.13
C ASP A 5 2.24 -9.43 17.00
N TRP A 6 2.15 -8.69 18.12
CA TRP A 6 2.18 -7.20 18.11
C TRP A 6 3.58 -6.65 18.17
N ILE A 7 4.56 -7.43 18.62
CA ILE A 7 5.92 -6.93 18.71
C ILE A 7 6.37 -6.57 17.30
N CYS A 8 6.55 -5.28 17.05
CA CYS A 8 6.87 -4.76 15.74
C CYS A 8 8.38 -4.87 15.50
N THR A 9 8.85 -5.99 14.96
CA THR A 9 10.26 -6.19 14.57
C THR A 9 10.62 -5.51 13.24
N LYS A 10 10.01 -4.36 12.95
CA LYS A 10 10.29 -3.60 11.72
C LYS A 10 11.73 -3.08 11.79
N ARG A 11 12.40 -3.01 10.63
CA ARG A 11 13.83 -2.63 10.50
C ARG A 11 14.02 -1.32 9.75
N TYR A 12 13.05 -0.41 9.82
CA TYR A 12 13.26 0.93 9.27
C TYR A 12 14.13 1.73 10.23
N ILE A 13 14.90 2.68 9.71
CA ILE A 13 15.81 3.48 10.51
C ILE A 13 15.00 4.54 11.26
N HIS A 14 15.25 4.69 12.56
CA HIS A 14 14.57 5.69 13.41
C HIS A 14 15.54 6.34 14.44
N ILE A 15 14.98 7.07 15.40
CA ILE A 15 15.61 7.73 16.56
C ILE A 15 15.60 6.78 17.78
N ASP A 16 15.54 5.48 17.52
CA ASP A 16 15.69 4.41 18.49
C ASP A 16 16.19 3.14 17.79
N MET A 17 16.66 2.19 18.60
CA MET A 17 17.21 0.94 18.09
C MET A 17 16.10 -0.05 17.72
N PRO A 18 16.25 -0.80 16.61
CA PRO A 18 15.28 -1.80 16.21
C PRO A 18 15.21 -2.96 17.21
N ILE A 19 14.00 -3.50 17.40
CA ILE A 19 13.73 -4.66 18.26
C ILE A 19 14.09 -5.93 17.47
N ILE A 20 15.31 -6.43 17.66
CA ILE A 20 15.83 -7.59 16.92
C ILE A 20 16.06 -8.77 17.86
N LYS A 21 16.78 -8.56 18.96
CA LYS A 21 17.23 -9.63 19.84
C LYS A 21 16.08 -10.17 20.69
N LYS A 22 16.25 -11.38 21.23
CA LYS A 22 15.23 -12.02 22.08
C LYS A 22 14.99 -11.20 23.35
N GLU A 23 16.06 -10.66 23.92
CA GLU A 23 16.07 -9.84 25.13
C GLU A 23 15.30 -8.54 24.92
N ASP A 24 15.47 -7.90 23.75
CA ASP A 24 14.71 -6.70 23.36
C ASP A 24 13.20 -6.98 23.36
N LYS A 25 12.80 -8.12 22.80
CA LYS A 25 11.39 -8.51 22.73
C LYS A 25 10.80 -8.75 24.12
N ILE A 26 11.54 -9.41 25.01
CA ILE A 26 11.11 -9.63 26.41
C ILE A 26 10.93 -8.29 27.13
N ARG A 27 11.92 -7.39 27.01
CA ARG A 27 11.86 -6.04 27.61
C ARG A 27 10.67 -5.24 27.11
N VAL A 28 10.46 -5.22 25.79
CA VAL A 28 9.32 -4.52 25.17
C VAL A 28 8.00 -5.14 25.61
N CYS A 29 7.91 -6.47 25.71
CA CYS A 29 6.72 -7.13 26.24
C CYS A 29 6.36 -6.63 27.63
N LYS A 30 7.31 -6.74 28.58
CA LYS A 30 7.11 -6.30 29.97
C LYS A 30 6.72 -4.82 30.05
N TYR A 31 7.34 -3.97 29.22
CA TYR A 31 7.07 -2.55 29.22
C TYR A 31 5.67 -2.22 28.70
N VAL A 32 5.28 -2.77 27.55
CA VAL A 32 4.02 -2.42 26.86
C VAL A 32 2.78 -2.98 27.56
N THR A 33 2.90 -4.11 28.25
CA THR A 33 1.78 -4.71 29.00
C THR A 33 1.49 -4.02 30.33
N ASN A 34 2.42 -3.23 30.86
CA ASN A 34 2.23 -2.46 32.08
C ASN A 34 1.50 -1.15 31.75
N ILE A 35 0.32 -0.95 32.35
CA ILE A 35 -0.56 0.19 32.08
C ILE A 35 0.08 1.51 32.54
N ASP A 36 0.71 1.55 33.71
CA ASP A 36 1.29 2.77 34.28
C ASP A 36 2.48 3.27 33.45
N ASN A 37 3.26 2.36 32.88
CA ASN A 37 4.28 2.71 31.90
C ASN A 37 3.69 3.46 30.71
N ILE A 38 2.51 3.02 30.21
CA ILE A 38 1.87 3.65 29.06
C ILE A 38 1.22 4.99 29.42
N LYS A 39 0.62 5.12 30.61
CA LYS A 39 0.09 6.41 31.11
C LYS A 39 1.16 7.50 31.07
N GLN A 40 2.37 7.18 31.52
CA GLN A 40 3.49 8.13 31.61
C GLN A 40 4.39 8.15 30.36
N HIS A 41 4.11 7.30 29.37
CA HIS A 41 4.97 7.12 28.21
C HIS A 41 5.11 8.41 27.39
N SER A 42 6.34 8.85 27.19
CA SER A 42 6.69 9.97 26.30
C SER A 42 7.06 9.47 24.91
N PHE A 43 6.10 9.59 23.99
CA PHE A 43 6.29 9.21 22.59
C PHE A 43 7.34 10.07 21.88
N LEU A 44 8.11 9.44 21.01
CA LEU A 44 9.11 10.09 20.16
C LEU A 44 8.46 10.76 18.94
N PRO A 45 9.11 11.78 18.34
CA PRO A 45 8.62 12.37 17.10
C PRO A 45 8.62 11.33 15.98
N LEU A 46 7.55 11.32 15.19
CA LEU A 46 7.44 10.45 14.03
C LEU A 46 8.46 10.85 12.95
N ILE A 47 8.95 9.89 12.16
CA ILE A 47 9.73 10.21 10.96
C ILE A 47 8.79 10.25 9.76
N ARG A 48 8.75 11.39 9.06
CA ARG A 48 7.92 11.62 7.89
C ARG A 48 8.75 11.53 6.60
N ARG A 49 8.39 10.58 5.75
CA ARG A 49 8.95 10.39 4.40
C ARG A 49 8.00 10.94 3.34
N ARG A 50 8.53 11.76 2.44
CA ARG A 50 7.81 12.27 1.26
C ARG A 50 7.96 11.29 0.10
N MET A 51 6.88 10.61 -0.25
CA MET A 51 6.83 9.68 -1.38
C MET A 51 6.18 10.36 -2.58
N TYR A 52 6.90 10.41 -3.70
CA TYR A 52 6.39 10.99 -4.95
C TYR A 52 5.94 9.90 -5.92
N SER A 53 4.80 10.13 -6.55
CA SER A 53 4.34 9.37 -7.70
C SER A 53 4.04 10.31 -8.86
N TYR A 54 4.19 9.82 -10.08
CA TYR A 54 4.06 10.60 -11.31
C TYR A 54 3.00 9.96 -12.22
N PRO A 55 1.73 9.93 -11.81
CA PRO A 55 0.65 9.45 -12.67
C PRO A 55 0.49 10.34 -13.91
N TYR A 56 0.20 9.69 -15.03
CA TYR A 56 -0.29 10.36 -16.23
C TYR A 56 -1.77 10.65 -16.06
N LYS A 57 -2.19 11.88 -16.34
CA LYS A 57 -3.59 12.28 -16.48
C LYS A 57 -3.81 12.77 -17.91
N ASN A 58 -5.00 12.50 -18.46
CA ASN A 58 -5.40 13.15 -19.71
C ASN A 58 -5.50 14.66 -19.46
N ILE A 59 -5.14 15.43 -20.47
CA ILE A 59 -5.45 16.86 -20.53
C ILE A 59 -6.89 16.94 -21.05
N ASP A 60 -7.74 17.70 -20.35
CA ASP A 60 -9.18 17.75 -20.60
C ASP A 60 -9.47 17.94 -22.10
N GLY A 61 -10.37 17.10 -22.64
CA GLY A 61 -10.77 17.11 -24.05
C GLY A 61 -9.76 16.55 -25.06
N THR A 62 -8.57 16.06 -24.64
CA THR A 62 -7.54 15.56 -25.57
C THR A 62 -7.03 14.16 -25.23
N THR A 63 -6.45 13.48 -26.23
CA THR A 63 -5.68 12.23 -26.05
C THR A 63 -4.30 12.45 -25.43
N LYS A 64 -3.87 13.71 -25.30
CA LYS A 64 -2.56 14.08 -24.74
C LYS A 64 -2.57 13.87 -23.22
N LYS A 65 -1.47 13.30 -22.70
CA LYS A 65 -1.31 12.97 -21.28
C LYS A 65 -0.23 13.84 -20.64
N LYS A 66 -0.55 14.45 -19.49
CA LYS A 66 0.40 15.21 -18.67
C LYS A 66 0.77 14.43 -17.41
N ILE A 67 2.04 14.53 -17.01
CA ILE A 67 2.51 14.00 -15.73
C ILE A 67 2.12 14.98 -14.62
N LYS A 68 1.34 14.52 -13.64
CA LYS A 68 1.02 15.31 -12.44
C LYS A 68 1.68 14.69 -11.21
N ARG A 69 2.63 15.40 -10.59
CA ARG A 69 3.30 14.94 -9.37
C ARG A 69 2.29 14.82 -8.23
N LYS A 70 2.22 13.64 -7.60
CA LYS A 70 1.40 13.36 -6.41
C LYS A 70 2.30 13.00 -5.24
N LEU A 71 2.27 13.83 -4.19
CA LEU A 71 2.97 13.63 -2.92
C LEU A 71 2.10 12.76 -1.98
N ARG A 72 2.74 11.83 -1.27
CA ARG A 72 2.17 11.11 -0.13
C ARG A 72 3.14 11.18 1.04
N ASN A 73 2.65 11.56 2.20
CA ASN A 73 3.45 11.57 3.42
C ASN A 73 3.24 10.24 4.15
N ILE A 74 4.30 9.43 4.24
CA ILE A 74 4.29 8.21 5.05
C ILE A 74 5.03 8.51 6.34
N THR A 75 4.46 8.14 7.47
CA THR A 75 5.01 8.38 8.80
C THR A 75 5.32 7.08 9.52
N PHE A 76 6.45 7.06 10.21
CA PHE A 76 6.93 5.92 10.98
C PHE A 76 7.10 6.33 12.44
N ALA A 77 6.51 5.56 13.35
CA ALA A 77 6.77 5.68 14.79
C ALA A 77 8.13 5.06 15.15
N SER A 78 8.65 5.35 16.35
CA SER A 78 9.80 4.62 16.89
C SER A 78 9.47 3.14 17.02
N HIS A 79 10.45 2.27 17.22
CA HIS A 79 10.22 0.83 17.32
C HIS A 79 9.41 0.47 18.57
N LEU A 80 9.70 1.11 19.71
CA LEU A 80 8.91 0.95 20.94
C LEU A 80 7.49 1.50 20.76
N ASP A 81 7.35 2.72 20.25
CA ASP A 81 6.04 3.39 20.08
C ASP A 81 5.16 2.63 19.09
N ALA A 82 5.75 2.08 18.02
CA ALA A 82 5.06 1.21 17.08
C ALA A 82 4.53 -0.06 17.78
N SER A 83 5.29 -0.64 18.70
CA SER A 83 4.86 -1.82 19.47
C SER A 83 3.72 -1.48 20.44
N ILE A 84 3.75 -0.31 21.08
CA ILE A 84 2.65 0.22 21.90
C ILE A 84 1.40 0.36 21.02
N MET A 85 1.49 1.10 19.90
CA MET A 85 0.36 1.29 18.99
C MET A 85 -0.19 -0.03 18.45
N ALA A 86 0.67 -1.01 18.14
CA ALA A 86 0.24 -2.33 17.69
C ALA A 86 -0.50 -3.12 18.78
N PHE A 87 -0.08 -3.00 20.04
CA PHE A 87 -0.75 -3.64 21.17
C PHE A 87 -2.16 -3.11 21.38
N TYR A 88 -2.34 -1.78 21.47
CA TYR A 88 -3.66 -1.16 21.60
C TYR A 88 -4.50 -1.37 20.33
N GLY A 89 -3.87 -1.33 19.15
CA GLY A 89 -4.53 -1.60 17.89
C GLY A 89 -5.12 -3.01 17.82
N ARG A 90 -4.44 -4.03 18.35
CA ARG A 90 -5.03 -5.38 18.44
C ARG A 90 -6.19 -5.43 19.41
N LYS A 91 -6.07 -4.85 20.60
CA LYS A 91 -7.17 -4.82 21.57
C LYS A 91 -8.43 -4.21 20.94
N LEU A 92 -8.26 -3.08 20.26
CA LEU A 92 -9.33 -2.42 19.54
C LEU A 92 -9.86 -3.26 18.38
N ALA A 93 -8.97 -3.90 17.60
CA ALA A 93 -9.39 -4.77 16.50
C ALA A 93 -10.23 -5.96 16.97
N ALA A 94 -9.87 -6.59 18.09
CA ALA A 94 -10.64 -7.70 18.64
C ALA A 94 -12.06 -7.26 19.04
N ARG A 95 -12.21 -6.10 19.69
CA ARG A 95 -13.53 -5.54 20.03
C ARG A 95 -14.31 -5.10 18.78
N TYR A 96 -13.63 -4.53 17.79
CA TYR A 96 -14.26 -4.14 16.54
C TYR A 96 -14.80 -5.36 15.76
N GLU A 97 -14.08 -6.49 15.74
CA GLU A 97 -14.59 -7.72 15.13
C GLU A 97 -15.87 -8.24 15.82
N ASN A 98 -16.01 -8.08 17.14
CA ASN A 98 -17.26 -8.41 17.83
C ASN A 98 -18.38 -7.47 17.41
N PHE A 99 -18.13 -6.16 17.42
CA PHE A 99 -19.09 -5.15 16.95
C PHE A 99 -19.60 -5.43 15.52
N LEU A 100 -18.70 -5.83 14.62
CA LEU A 100 -19.05 -6.16 13.24
C LEU A 100 -19.99 -7.37 13.12
N LYS A 101 -19.87 -8.35 14.02
CA LYS A 101 -20.74 -9.53 14.07
C LYS A 101 -22.09 -9.16 14.67
N GLU A 102 -22.10 -8.45 15.80
CA GLU A 102 -23.31 -8.01 16.49
C GLU A 102 -24.21 -7.14 15.59
N ASN A 103 -23.62 -6.36 14.69
CA ASN A 103 -24.34 -5.47 13.78
C ASN A 103 -24.50 -6.04 12.36
N ASN A 104 -24.16 -7.32 12.12
CA ASN A 104 -24.29 -7.97 10.81
C ASN A 104 -23.64 -7.20 9.64
N ILE A 105 -22.46 -6.60 9.87
CA ILE A 105 -21.68 -5.84 8.87
C ILE A 105 -20.29 -6.47 8.58
N SER A 106 -20.11 -7.74 8.98
CA SER A 106 -18.84 -8.44 8.85
C SER A 106 -18.42 -8.71 7.40
N ASP A 107 -19.35 -8.79 6.46
CA ASP A 107 -19.03 -9.04 5.04
C ASP A 107 -18.84 -7.74 4.25
N GLU A 108 -19.37 -6.64 4.79
CA GLU A 108 -19.40 -5.31 4.18
C GLU A 108 -18.02 -4.64 4.25
N VAL A 109 -17.36 -4.72 5.40
CA VAL A 109 -16.08 -4.03 5.63
C VAL A 109 -14.91 -4.97 5.40
N SER A 110 -14.17 -4.85 4.31
CA SER A 110 -13.13 -5.86 3.98
C SER A 110 -11.69 -5.45 4.32
N ALA A 111 -11.37 -4.16 4.31
CA ALA A 111 -9.97 -3.72 4.43
C ALA A 111 -9.38 -3.89 5.84
N TYR A 112 -8.08 -4.19 5.89
CA TYR A 112 -7.27 -4.28 7.12
C TYR A 112 -7.70 -5.36 8.12
N ARG A 113 -8.54 -6.31 7.69
CA ARG A 113 -9.05 -7.41 8.51
C ARG A 113 -8.49 -8.76 8.06
N LYS A 114 -8.50 -9.74 8.96
CA LYS A 114 -8.14 -11.13 8.67
C LYS A 114 -9.43 -11.94 8.44
N ILE A 115 -10.00 -11.85 7.25
CA ILE A 115 -11.23 -12.56 6.88
C ILE A 115 -10.85 -13.94 6.34
N LYS A 116 -11.32 -15.02 6.97
CA LYS A 116 -11.06 -16.38 6.50
C LYS A 116 -11.80 -16.64 5.19
N LYS A 117 -11.21 -17.45 4.31
CA LYS A 117 -11.95 -17.98 3.15
C LYS A 117 -12.94 -19.05 3.63
N ILE A 118 -14.09 -19.13 2.95
CA ILE A 118 -15.07 -20.21 3.16
C ILE A 118 -14.46 -21.52 2.65
N GLU A 119 -13.85 -21.47 1.47
CA GLU A 119 -13.20 -22.62 0.83
C GLU A 119 -11.69 -22.40 0.68
N GLY A 120 -10.91 -23.46 0.93
CA GLY A 120 -9.46 -23.46 0.77
C GLY A 120 -8.67 -22.90 1.95
N LYS A 121 -7.35 -22.79 1.78
CA LYS A 121 -6.42 -22.35 2.83
C LYS A 121 -6.20 -20.84 2.78
N GLY A 122 -6.25 -20.19 3.94
CA GLY A 122 -5.83 -18.79 4.12
C GLY A 122 -6.97 -17.79 4.27
N ASN A 123 -6.63 -16.51 4.11
CA ASN A 123 -7.56 -15.38 4.25
C ASN A 123 -7.96 -14.84 2.87
N LYS A 124 -9.14 -14.22 2.79
CA LYS A 124 -9.58 -13.45 1.63
C LYS A 124 -8.57 -12.32 1.37
N CYS A 125 -8.27 -12.11 0.09
CA CYS A 125 -7.47 -11.00 -0.40
C CYS A 125 -8.30 -10.14 -1.35
N ASN A 126 -7.70 -9.06 -1.85
CA ASN A 126 -8.38 -8.11 -2.74
C ASN A 126 -8.96 -8.76 -4.02
N ILE A 127 -8.36 -9.86 -4.46
CA ILE A 127 -8.84 -10.64 -5.61
C ILE A 127 -10.20 -11.26 -5.27
N ASP A 128 -10.28 -11.95 -4.12
CA ASP A 128 -11.50 -12.61 -3.66
C ASP A 128 -12.63 -11.59 -3.46
N ILE A 129 -12.33 -10.47 -2.80
CA ILE A 129 -13.31 -9.41 -2.49
C ILE A 129 -13.85 -8.76 -3.78
N ALA A 130 -12.99 -8.47 -4.76
CA ALA A 130 -13.46 -7.92 -6.04
C ALA A 130 -14.31 -8.94 -6.80
N TYR A 131 -13.91 -10.22 -6.78
CA TYR A 131 -14.64 -11.27 -7.49
C TYR A 131 -16.03 -11.48 -6.91
N GLU A 132 -16.18 -11.46 -5.57
CA GLU A 132 -17.49 -11.53 -4.91
C GLU A 132 -18.45 -10.45 -5.40
N VAL A 133 -17.97 -9.20 -5.54
CA VAL A 133 -18.79 -8.10 -6.06
C VAL A 133 -19.16 -8.31 -7.53
N PHE A 134 -18.22 -8.71 -8.37
CA PHE A 134 -18.50 -8.94 -9.79
C PHE A 134 -19.48 -10.10 -9.99
N LYS A 135 -19.33 -11.19 -9.23
CA LYS A 135 -20.26 -12.32 -9.24
C LYS A 135 -21.65 -11.90 -8.80
N TYR A 136 -21.76 -11.06 -7.76
CA TYR A 136 -23.04 -10.50 -7.34
C TYR A 136 -23.70 -9.67 -8.45
N ILE A 137 -22.94 -8.81 -9.13
CA ILE A 137 -23.46 -8.02 -10.26
C ILE A 137 -24.00 -8.94 -11.35
N THR A 138 -23.21 -9.92 -11.80
CA THR A 138 -23.63 -10.87 -12.84
C THR A 138 -24.89 -11.62 -12.44
N ASN A 139 -24.94 -12.19 -11.24
CA ASN A 139 -26.10 -12.93 -10.75
C ASN A 139 -27.34 -12.03 -10.64
N SER A 140 -27.17 -10.78 -10.19
CA SER A 140 -28.30 -9.85 -10.04
C SER A 140 -28.86 -9.39 -11.37
N VAL A 141 -28.03 -9.25 -12.40
CA VAL A 141 -28.48 -8.97 -13.78
C VAL A 141 -29.26 -10.16 -14.35
N LEU A 142 -28.84 -11.40 -14.06
CA LEU A 142 -29.55 -12.59 -14.54
C LEU A 142 -30.97 -12.72 -13.94
N ILE A 143 -31.17 -12.18 -12.73
CA ILE A 143 -32.47 -12.23 -12.02
C ILE A 143 -33.36 -11.03 -12.36
N ASN A 144 -32.79 -9.81 -12.39
CA ASN A 144 -33.57 -8.57 -12.47
C ASN A 144 -33.45 -7.85 -13.83
N ASP A 145 -32.82 -8.48 -14.82
CA ASP A 145 -32.41 -7.96 -16.14
C ASP A 145 -31.50 -6.72 -16.12
N CYS A 146 -31.47 -5.95 -15.03
CA CYS A 146 -30.75 -4.70 -14.91
C CYS A 146 -30.42 -4.35 -13.45
N VAL A 147 -29.20 -3.86 -13.21
CA VAL A 147 -28.76 -3.34 -11.90
C VAL A 147 -27.91 -2.08 -12.03
N GLY A 148 -27.98 -1.24 -11.01
CA GLY A 148 -27.14 -0.06 -10.82
C GLY A 148 -25.92 -0.36 -9.95
N VAL A 149 -24.77 0.20 -10.29
CA VAL A 149 -23.52 0.09 -9.53
C VAL A 149 -22.90 1.46 -9.34
N ILE A 150 -22.56 1.81 -8.10
CA ILE A 150 -21.94 3.09 -7.76
C ILE A 150 -20.64 2.85 -7.01
N THR A 151 -19.57 3.51 -7.43
CA THR A 151 -18.28 3.51 -6.74
C THR A 151 -17.99 4.89 -6.18
N PHE A 152 -17.57 4.97 -4.91
CA PHE A 152 -17.15 6.20 -4.25
C PHE A 152 -15.70 6.09 -3.78
N ASP A 153 -15.01 7.23 -3.70
CA ASP A 153 -13.64 7.36 -3.17
C ASP A 153 -13.64 8.57 -2.23
N ILE A 154 -13.18 8.37 -0.99
CA ILE A 154 -13.14 9.45 0.01
C ILE A 154 -11.88 10.31 -0.19
N LYS A 155 -12.08 11.62 -0.29
CA LYS A 155 -10.99 12.58 -0.49
C LYS A 155 -10.14 12.66 0.77
N GLY A 156 -8.84 12.36 0.62
CA GLY A 156 -7.86 12.54 1.70
C GLY A 156 -8.20 11.78 2.98
N PHE A 157 -8.75 10.56 2.87
CA PHE A 157 -9.35 9.81 3.99
C PHE A 157 -8.61 9.93 5.33
N PHE A 158 -7.36 9.48 5.41
CA PHE A 158 -6.58 9.55 6.66
C PHE A 158 -6.29 10.98 7.13
N ASP A 159 -6.14 11.93 6.21
CA ASP A 159 -5.83 13.32 6.53
C ASP A 159 -7.07 14.09 7.06
N ASN A 160 -8.27 13.55 6.83
CA ASN A 160 -9.55 14.20 7.12
C ASN A 160 -10.39 13.53 8.24
N LEU A 161 -9.90 12.45 8.88
CA LEU A 161 -10.63 11.82 9.99
C LEU A 161 -10.76 12.76 11.19
N ASP A 162 -11.99 13.12 11.58
CA ASP A 162 -12.28 14.01 12.71
C ASP A 162 -11.86 13.38 14.05
N HIS A 163 -11.10 14.13 14.85
CA HIS A 163 -10.55 13.63 16.11
C HIS A 163 -11.61 13.31 17.15
N LYS A 164 -12.68 14.12 17.23
CA LYS A 164 -13.79 13.89 18.17
C LYS A 164 -14.53 12.61 17.81
N ILE A 165 -14.79 12.39 16.53
CA ILE A 165 -15.45 11.17 16.04
C ILE A 165 -14.57 9.94 16.35
N ILE A 166 -13.25 10.00 16.09
CA ILE A 166 -12.31 8.91 16.48
C ILE A 166 -12.43 8.60 17.98
N LYS A 167 -12.38 9.62 18.84
CA LYS A 167 -12.46 9.40 20.30
C LYS A 167 -13.79 8.77 20.68
N ARG A 168 -14.90 9.26 20.12
CA ARG A 168 -16.26 8.76 20.39
C ARG A 168 -16.41 7.31 19.95
N THR A 169 -16.06 6.98 18.71
CA THR A 169 -16.21 5.61 18.18
C THR A 169 -15.25 4.63 18.86
N TRP A 170 -14.02 5.06 19.20
CA TRP A 170 -13.12 4.22 20.00
C TRP A 170 -13.73 3.90 21.37
N LYS A 171 -14.25 4.90 22.10
CA LYS A 171 -14.97 4.66 23.36
C LYS A 171 -16.13 3.69 23.19
N LYS A 172 -16.97 3.90 22.18
CA LYS A 172 -18.13 3.05 21.87
C LYS A 172 -17.71 1.60 21.65
N ILE A 173 -16.77 1.35 20.74
CA ILE A 173 -16.32 -0.02 20.41
C ILE A 173 -15.69 -0.74 21.61
N MET A 174 -14.99 0.00 22.48
CA MET A 174 -14.37 -0.59 23.67
C MET A 174 -15.34 -0.72 24.86
N GLY A 175 -16.51 -0.09 24.81
CA GLY A 175 -17.45 -0.03 25.94
C GLY A 175 -16.94 0.85 27.09
N TYR A 176 -16.31 1.98 26.79
CA TYR A 176 -15.77 2.90 27.80
C TYR A 176 -16.70 4.08 28.07
N ASP A 177 -17.13 4.25 29.32
CA ASP A 177 -17.81 5.47 29.78
C ASP A 177 -16.85 6.66 29.77
N VAL A 178 -15.63 6.45 30.27
CA VAL A 178 -14.50 7.38 30.20
C VAL A 178 -13.30 6.64 29.65
N MET A 179 -12.58 7.25 28.70
CA MET A 179 -11.40 6.62 28.10
C MET A 179 -10.28 6.53 29.16
N PRO A 180 -9.73 5.33 29.44
CA PRO A 180 -8.64 5.16 30.39
C PRO A 180 -7.40 5.98 30.02
N ASP A 181 -6.61 6.40 31.00
CA ASP A 181 -5.48 7.33 30.81
C ASP A 181 -4.39 6.81 29.88
N ASP A 182 -4.09 5.51 29.94
CA ASP A 182 -3.15 4.84 29.05
C ASP A 182 -3.64 4.88 27.60
N VAL A 183 -4.91 4.53 27.37
CA VAL A 183 -5.56 4.60 26.05
C VAL A 183 -5.61 6.05 25.56
N TYR A 184 -5.96 6.99 26.44
CA TYR A 184 -6.00 8.41 26.11
C TYR A 184 -4.63 8.95 25.75
N ASN A 185 -3.55 8.51 26.40
CA ASN A 185 -2.19 8.90 26.04
C ASN A 185 -1.83 8.43 24.63
N VAL A 186 -2.19 7.19 24.26
CA VAL A 186 -2.03 6.69 22.89
C VAL A 186 -2.87 7.50 21.89
N TYR A 187 -4.15 7.72 22.17
CA TYR A 187 -5.03 8.56 21.35
C TYR A 187 -4.46 9.96 21.15
N LYS A 188 -4.04 10.62 22.24
CA LYS A 188 -3.46 11.96 22.24
C LYS A 188 -2.21 12.01 21.36
N ASN A 189 -1.34 11.01 21.42
CA ASN A 189 -0.18 10.93 20.53
C ASN A 189 -0.60 10.84 19.05
N ILE A 190 -1.61 10.05 18.72
CA ILE A 190 -2.07 9.86 17.33
C ILE A 190 -2.64 11.15 16.74
N VAL A 191 -3.36 11.95 17.53
CA VAL A 191 -4.02 13.18 17.04
C VAL A 191 -3.13 14.43 17.15
N LYS A 192 -2.26 14.49 18.18
CA LYS A 192 -1.35 15.62 18.46
C LYS A 192 0.12 15.27 18.22
N TYR A 193 0.40 14.32 17.34
CA TYR A 193 1.77 13.87 17.06
C TYR A 193 2.70 15.01 16.67
N SER A 194 3.98 14.81 16.96
CA SER A 194 5.08 15.58 16.38
C SER A 194 5.83 14.74 15.35
N PHE A 195 6.54 15.38 14.44
CA PHE A 195 7.29 14.68 13.40
C PHE A 195 8.54 15.44 12.95
N VAL A 196 9.50 14.71 12.39
CA VAL A 196 10.69 15.24 11.70
C VAL A 196 10.70 14.70 10.28
N TYR A 197 11.18 15.47 9.30
CA TYR A 197 11.36 14.95 7.94
C TYR A 197 12.61 14.08 7.86
N GLU A 198 12.49 12.92 7.23
CA GLU A 198 13.59 11.96 7.07
C GLU A 198 14.83 12.57 6.42
N THR A 199 14.63 13.45 5.43
CA THR A 199 15.72 14.11 4.71
C THR A 199 16.53 15.05 5.60
N GLU A 200 15.87 15.77 6.50
CA GLU A 200 16.52 16.69 7.43
C GLU A 200 17.23 15.94 8.54
N LEU A 201 16.59 14.89 9.06
CA LEU A 201 17.19 14.01 10.05
C LEU A 201 18.44 13.30 9.49
N PHE A 202 18.35 12.82 8.24
CA PHE A 202 19.49 12.25 7.55
C PHE A 202 20.62 13.26 7.39
N GLU A 203 20.32 14.46 6.90
CA GLU A 203 21.35 15.48 6.68
C GLU A 203 22.08 15.85 7.98
N HIS A 204 21.34 15.91 9.10
CA HIS A 204 21.90 16.19 10.41
C HIS A 204 22.84 15.07 10.92
N TYR A 205 22.47 13.81 10.70
CA TYR A 205 23.23 12.66 11.23
C TYR A 205 24.11 11.96 10.19
N LYS A 206 24.19 12.42 8.94
CA LYS A 206 24.81 11.70 7.82
C LYS A 206 26.25 11.26 8.09
N ASP A 207 26.98 11.97 8.94
CA ASP A 207 28.37 11.68 9.28
C ASP A 207 28.53 10.80 10.54
N ASN A 208 27.45 10.54 11.29
CA ASN A 208 27.45 9.85 12.59
C ASN A 208 26.28 8.85 12.79
N LEU A 209 25.90 8.12 11.72
CA LEU A 209 24.79 7.15 11.77
C LEU A 209 25.18 5.85 12.49
N ILE A 210 24.22 5.18 13.13
CA ILE A 210 24.47 3.91 13.85
C ILE A 210 24.31 2.73 12.89
N SER A 211 25.36 1.91 12.77
CA SER A 211 25.32 0.68 11.99
C SER A 211 25.11 -0.57 12.84
N ALA A 212 24.76 -1.69 12.19
CA ALA A 212 24.36 -2.93 12.87
C ALA A 212 25.42 -3.52 13.81
N ASN A 213 26.71 -3.23 13.59
CA ASN A 213 27.81 -3.65 14.46
C ASN A 213 28.05 -2.66 15.62
N GLY A 214 27.17 -1.67 15.80
CA GLY A 214 27.29 -0.62 16.82
C GLY A 214 28.18 0.56 16.42
N SER A 215 28.95 0.47 15.33
CA SER A 215 29.86 1.54 14.95
C SER A 215 29.15 2.72 14.27
N ARG A 216 29.71 3.91 14.46
CA ARG A 216 29.26 5.16 13.84
C ARG A 216 29.85 5.29 12.44
N LYS A 217 29.00 5.55 11.43
CA LYS A 217 29.41 5.59 10.03
C LYS A 217 28.87 6.81 9.31
N ARG A 218 29.74 7.41 8.48
CA ARG A 218 29.36 8.38 7.46
C ARG A 218 28.63 7.73 6.29
N CYS A 219 27.54 8.32 5.82
CA CYS A 219 26.80 7.90 4.64
C CYS A 219 26.51 9.10 3.72
N LYS A 220 26.95 9.04 2.45
CA LYS A 220 26.80 10.14 1.49
C LYS A 220 25.36 10.35 1.00
N SER A 221 24.49 9.34 1.10
CA SER A 221 23.10 9.43 0.60
C SER A 221 22.19 8.45 1.32
N ILE A 222 20.91 8.85 1.51
CA ILE A 222 19.83 8.00 2.06
C ILE A 222 19.74 6.66 1.30
N LYS A 223 20.04 6.65 -0.01
CA LYS A 223 19.98 5.44 -0.85
C LYS A 223 20.95 4.35 -0.41
N TYR A 224 22.06 4.71 0.24
CA TYR A 224 23.12 3.80 0.66
C TYR A 224 22.99 3.35 2.12
N LEU A 225 21.93 3.76 2.83
CA LEU A 225 21.73 3.39 4.23
C LEU A 225 21.69 1.86 4.43
N LYS A 226 20.98 1.17 3.52
CA LYS A 226 20.90 -0.30 3.55
C LYS A 226 22.26 -0.94 3.26
N ASP A 227 22.96 -0.47 2.23
CA ASP A 227 24.25 -1.03 1.81
C ASP A 227 25.31 -0.87 2.90
N LYS A 228 25.22 0.19 3.72
CA LYS A 228 26.09 0.43 4.87
C LYS A 228 25.62 -0.23 6.17
N ASN A 229 24.55 -1.03 6.13
CA ASN A 229 23.92 -1.66 7.29
C ASN A 229 23.59 -0.66 8.40
N ILE A 230 23.10 0.54 8.05
CA ILE A 230 22.61 1.53 9.02
C ILE A 230 21.27 1.06 9.61
N ILE A 231 21.14 1.15 10.92
CA ILE A 231 19.96 0.68 11.67
C ILE A 231 19.25 1.79 12.45
N ALA A 232 19.94 2.88 12.81
CA ALA A 232 19.34 4.04 13.47
C ALA A 232 20.06 5.34 13.07
N TYR A 233 19.32 6.46 13.13
CA TYR A 233 19.90 7.79 12.96
C TYR A 233 20.71 8.19 14.19
N CYS A 234 20.16 7.93 15.37
CA CYS A 234 20.76 8.23 16.66
C CYS A 234 20.09 7.38 17.76
N ASN A 235 20.64 7.44 18.98
CA ASN A 235 20.00 6.82 20.14
C ASN A 235 18.85 7.69 20.64
N LYS A 236 17.96 7.09 21.45
CA LYS A 236 16.82 7.81 22.05
C LYS A 236 17.29 9.04 22.86
N ASP A 237 18.41 8.92 23.56
CA ASP A 237 18.95 9.97 24.42
C ASP A 237 19.43 11.21 23.64
N ASP A 238 19.74 11.04 22.35
CA ASP A 238 20.18 12.11 21.45
C ASP A 238 19.04 13.04 21.00
N ILE A 239 17.79 12.83 21.47
CA ILE A 239 16.63 13.66 21.10
C ILE A 239 16.83 15.14 21.47
N LYS A 240 17.63 15.43 22.50
CA LYS A 240 17.99 16.81 22.90
C LYS A 240 18.63 17.58 21.73
N ASN A 241 19.48 16.92 20.95
CA ASN A 241 20.18 17.53 19.80
C ASN A 241 19.18 17.90 18.69
N ILE A 242 18.21 17.02 18.44
CA ILE A 242 17.13 17.26 17.46
C ILE A 242 16.26 18.45 17.87
N ARG A 243 15.98 18.59 19.17
CA ARG A 243 15.24 19.73 19.73
C ARG A 243 16.00 21.04 19.60
N GLN A 244 17.29 21.06 19.95
CA GLN A 244 18.16 22.23 19.80
C GLN A 244 18.23 22.72 18.35
N LYS A 245 18.27 21.79 17.38
CA LYS A 245 18.25 22.11 15.94
C LYS A 245 16.86 22.47 15.40
N LYS A 246 15.82 22.52 16.25
CA LYS A 246 14.42 22.86 15.88
C LYS A 246 13.87 22.03 14.71
N LEU A 247 14.28 20.76 14.60
CA LEU A 247 13.84 19.88 13.50
C LEU A 247 12.43 19.29 13.73
N ILE A 248 11.98 19.26 14.98
CA ILE A 248 10.68 18.71 15.38
C ILE A 248 9.58 19.69 15.00
N ARG A 249 8.62 19.20 14.20
CA ARG A 249 7.40 19.91 13.83
C ARG A 249 6.23 19.35 14.62
N GLN A 250 5.34 20.23 15.04
CA GLN A 250 4.08 19.86 15.68
C GLN A 250 2.93 20.10 14.71
N ARG A 251 1.81 19.41 14.91
CA ARG A 251 0.54 19.79 14.26
C ARG A 251 0.10 21.17 14.74
N LYS A 252 -0.68 21.87 13.91
CA LYS A 252 -1.22 23.17 14.32
C LYS A 252 -2.21 22.93 15.45
N LYS A 253 -2.24 23.86 16.42
CA LYS A 253 -3.10 23.77 17.62
C LYS A 253 -4.59 23.58 17.28
N ASN A 254 -5.02 24.12 16.12
CA ASN A 254 -6.40 24.09 15.65
C ASN A 254 -6.70 22.97 14.64
N ASP A 255 -5.75 22.04 14.39
CA ASP A 255 -6.00 20.90 13.51
C ASP A 255 -6.97 19.92 14.21
N LYS A 256 -8.22 19.88 13.74
CA LYS A 256 -9.29 19.03 14.30
C LYS A 256 -9.43 17.66 13.63
N ALA A 257 -8.71 17.43 12.54
CA ALA A 257 -8.84 16.24 11.71
C ALA A 257 -7.49 15.71 11.22
N GLY A 258 -7.45 14.40 10.98
CA GLY A 258 -6.35 13.68 10.35
C GLY A 258 -5.46 12.90 11.32
N ILE A 259 -5.06 11.71 10.89
CA ILE A 259 -4.12 10.83 11.60
C ILE A 259 -2.96 10.41 10.69
N PRO A 260 -1.78 10.08 11.23
CA PRO A 260 -0.63 9.73 10.40
C PRO A 260 -0.82 8.42 9.64
N GLN A 261 -0.54 8.42 8.33
CA GLN A 261 -0.52 7.21 7.52
C GLN A 261 0.76 6.41 7.76
N GLY A 262 0.62 5.18 8.27
CA GLY A 262 1.75 4.25 8.46
C GLY A 262 1.96 3.78 9.90
N LEU A 263 1.23 4.34 10.87
CA LEU A 263 1.24 3.80 12.24
C LEU A 263 0.53 2.45 12.30
N PRO A 264 0.97 1.52 13.18
CA PRO A 264 0.32 0.22 13.33
C PRO A 264 -1.17 0.27 13.68
N ILE A 265 -1.62 1.33 14.37
CA ILE A 265 -3.01 1.49 14.82
C ILE A 265 -3.89 2.27 13.83
N SER A 266 -3.32 3.06 12.90
CA SER A 266 -4.12 3.95 12.04
C SER A 266 -5.15 3.22 11.19
N ALA A 267 -4.82 2.00 10.73
CA ALA A 267 -5.70 1.19 9.90
C ALA A 267 -6.99 0.78 10.64
N ILE A 268 -6.87 0.30 11.88
CA ILE A 268 -8.05 -0.08 12.67
C ILE A 268 -8.86 1.14 13.09
N LEU A 269 -8.21 2.27 13.40
CA LEU A 269 -8.93 3.52 13.70
C LEU A 269 -9.75 4.02 12.54
N ALA A 270 -9.25 3.90 11.30
CA ALA A 270 -10.00 4.26 10.12
C ALA A 270 -11.26 3.39 9.92
N ASN A 271 -11.19 2.11 10.28
CA ASN A 271 -12.37 1.23 10.25
C ASN A 271 -13.35 1.55 11.39
N VAL A 272 -12.85 1.74 12.62
CA VAL A 272 -13.67 2.10 13.79
C VAL A 272 -14.36 3.45 13.59
N TYR A 273 -13.70 4.41 12.95
CA TYR A 273 -14.28 5.70 12.58
C TYR A 273 -15.55 5.55 11.75
N MET A 274 -15.54 4.63 10.78
CA MET A 274 -16.64 4.40 9.85
C MET A 274 -17.72 3.47 10.41
N SER A 275 -17.62 3.01 11.66
CA SER A 275 -18.53 2.01 12.25
C SER A 275 -20.01 2.40 12.17
N ASP A 276 -20.37 3.61 12.60
CA ASP A 276 -21.76 4.10 12.57
C ASP A 276 -22.27 4.25 11.13
N PHE A 277 -21.41 4.73 10.23
CA PHE A 277 -21.69 4.83 8.80
C PHE A 277 -21.96 3.46 8.16
N ASP A 278 -21.12 2.47 8.46
CA ASP A 278 -21.24 1.12 7.89
C ASP A 278 -22.57 0.48 8.29
N VAL A 279 -23.00 0.68 9.54
CA VAL A 279 -24.31 0.21 10.04
C VAL A 279 -25.46 0.90 9.32
N ALA A 280 -25.42 2.23 9.20
CA ALA A 280 -26.48 3.00 8.53
C ALA A 280 -26.63 2.58 7.05
N VAL A 281 -25.51 2.45 6.34
CA VAL A 281 -25.50 2.03 4.93
C VAL A 281 -25.98 0.59 4.77
N LYS A 282 -25.54 -0.34 5.61
CA LYS A 282 -26.03 -1.72 5.57
C LYS A 282 -27.54 -1.80 5.75
N ASN A 283 -28.08 -1.07 6.71
CA ASN A 283 -29.51 -1.06 7.01
C ASN A 283 -30.34 -0.49 5.86
N TYR A 284 -29.86 0.56 5.19
CA TYR A 284 -30.51 1.11 4.01
C TYR A 284 -30.44 0.14 2.82
N ILE A 285 -29.25 -0.33 2.47
CA ILE A 285 -29.01 -1.13 1.27
C ILE A 285 -29.69 -2.51 1.34
N SER A 286 -29.80 -3.09 2.54
CA SER A 286 -30.49 -4.39 2.71
C SER A 286 -31.99 -4.31 2.43
N LYS A 287 -32.64 -3.14 2.64
CA LYS A 287 -34.07 -2.96 2.38
C LYS A 287 -34.42 -2.95 0.89
N ILE A 288 -33.46 -2.61 0.05
CA ILE A 288 -33.62 -2.52 -1.40
C ILE A 288 -32.96 -3.72 -2.12
N ASN A 289 -32.66 -4.80 -1.39
CA ASN A 289 -31.98 -6.01 -1.91
C ASN A 289 -30.67 -5.70 -2.66
N GLY A 290 -29.92 -4.70 -2.18
CA GLY A 290 -28.60 -4.35 -2.71
C GLY A 290 -27.45 -4.98 -1.92
N ILE A 291 -26.22 -4.76 -2.40
CA ILE A 291 -25.00 -5.02 -1.61
C ILE A 291 -24.16 -3.77 -1.46
N TYR A 292 -23.47 -3.72 -0.34
CA TYR A 292 -22.49 -2.71 0.00
C TYR A 292 -21.17 -3.37 0.38
N ARG A 293 -20.06 -2.84 -0.13
CA ARG A 293 -18.71 -3.23 0.28
C ARG A 293 -17.84 -2.00 0.44
N ARG A 294 -17.09 -1.95 1.54
CA ARG A 294 -16.07 -0.93 1.82
C ARG A 294 -14.70 -1.57 1.99
N TYR A 295 -13.77 -1.07 1.19
CA TYR A 295 -12.35 -1.38 1.30
C TYR A 295 -11.60 -0.08 1.65
N SER A 296 -11.45 0.18 2.96
CA SER A 296 -10.85 1.41 3.47
C SER A 296 -11.66 2.64 3.03
N ASP A 297 -11.16 3.38 2.05
CA ASP A 297 -11.71 4.60 1.45
C ASP A 297 -12.46 4.33 0.13
N ASP A 298 -12.26 3.15 -0.46
CA ASP A 298 -12.98 2.71 -1.66
C ASP A 298 -14.32 2.07 -1.22
N ILE A 299 -15.43 2.61 -1.69
CA ILE A 299 -16.78 2.09 -1.44
C ILE A 299 -17.42 1.67 -2.77
N ILE A 300 -18.12 0.54 -2.77
CA ILE A 300 -18.94 0.10 -3.89
C ILE A 300 -20.32 -0.34 -3.40
N VAL A 301 -21.35 0.03 -4.17
CA VAL A 301 -22.74 -0.35 -3.96
C VAL A 301 -23.32 -0.92 -5.24
N VAL A 302 -24.07 -2.00 -5.10
CA VAL A 302 -24.91 -2.56 -6.16
C VAL A 302 -26.36 -2.50 -5.68
N CYS A 303 -27.25 -1.97 -6.50
CA CYS A 303 -28.65 -1.72 -6.15
C CYS A 303 -29.54 -1.88 -7.40
N PRO A 304 -30.86 -1.97 -7.23
CA PRO A 304 -31.80 -1.85 -8.34
C PRO A 304 -31.59 -0.55 -9.13
N LYS A 305 -31.80 -0.56 -10.45
CA LYS A 305 -31.55 0.61 -11.32
C LYS A 305 -32.33 1.85 -10.87
N ASN A 306 -33.58 1.68 -10.45
CA ASN A 306 -34.46 2.76 -9.98
C ASN A 306 -33.99 3.38 -8.66
N GLU A 307 -33.21 2.68 -7.85
CA GLU A 307 -32.68 3.16 -6.56
C GLU A 307 -31.30 3.83 -6.67
N LEU A 308 -30.74 3.93 -7.88
CA LEU A 308 -29.36 4.39 -8.07
C LEU A 308 -29.12 5.80 -7.51
N GLU A 309 -29.96 6.78 -7.84
CA GLU A 309 -29.79 8.15 -7.33
C GLU A 309 -30.11 8.27 -5.84
N ASN A 310 -31.15 7.57 -5.36
CA ASN A 310 -31.46 7.52 -3.92
C ASN A 310 -30.28 6.97 -3.11
N CYS A 311 -29.66 5.87 -3.57
CA CYS A 311 -28.45 5.30 -2.97
C CYS A 311 -27.28 6.28 -2.99
N ARG A 312 -27.12 7.01 -4.10
CA ARG A 312 -26.07 8.02 -4.25
C ARG A 312 -26.23 9.10 -3.19
N ASP A 313 -27.40 9.70 -3.09
CA ASP A 313 -27.67 10.80 -2.19
C ASP A 313 -27.61 10.37 -0.73
N PHE A 314 -28.15 9.19 -0.41
CA PHE A 314 -28.06 8.61 0.93
C PHE A 314 -26.60 8.48 1.38
N ILE A 315 -25.74 7.86 0.56
CA ILE A 315 -24.32 7.68 0.89
C ILE A 315 -23.58 9.01 0.95
N MET A 316 -23.89 9.94 0.06
CA MET A 316 -23.29 11.29 0.10
C MET A 316 -23.65 12.02 1.40
N ASN A 317 -24.88 11.88 1.89
CA ASN A 317 -25.32 12.48 3.14
C ASN A 317 -24.68 11.79 4.35
N GLU A 318 -24.62 10.46 4.36
CA GLU A 318 -23.97 9.71 5.44
C GLU A 318 -22.44 9.96 5.51
N ILE A 319 -21.76 10.18 4.38
CA ILE A 319 -20.35 10.58 4.42
C ILE A 319 -20.18 11.99 5.01
N ARG A 320 -21.11 12.91 4.71
CA ARG A 320 -21.11 14.26 5.32
C ARG A 320 -21.40 14.21 6.81
N SER A 321 -22.27 13.32 7.27
CA SER A 321 -22.64 13.17 8.69
C SER A 321 -21.42 12.79 9.55
N VAL A 322 -20.45 12.08 8.97
CA VAL A 322 -19.17 11.75 9.60
C VAL A 322 -18.03 12.72 9.26
N ASN A 323 -18.33 13.96 8.87
CA ASN A 323 -17.35 15.02 8.56
C ASN A 323 -16.32 14.64 7.48
N LEU A 324 -16.71 13.86 6.48
CA LEU A 324 -15.85 13.48 5.35
C LEU A 324 -16.40 14.02 4.02
N GLU A 325 -15.55 14.02 2.99
CA GLU A 325 -15.86 14.53 1.65
C GLU A 325 -15.57 13.45 0.59
N ILE A 326 -16.50 13.24 -0.34
CA ILE A 326 -16.30 12.36 -1.49
C ILE A 326 -15.51 13.07 -2.59
N GLU A 327 -14.56 12.37 -3.21
CA GLU A 327 -13.90 12.81 -4.42
C GLU A 327 -14.85 12.66 -5.63
N ARG A 328 -15.63 13.72 -5.91
CA ARG A 328 -16.66 13.71 -6.97
C ARG A 328 -16.12 13.27 -8.33
N GLN A 329 -14.88 13.63 -8.68
CA GLN A 329 -14.25 13.25 -9.96
C GLN A 329 -13.97 11.74 -10.10
N LYS A 330 -13.96 11.01 -8.98
CA LYS A 330 -13.74 9.56 -8.96
C LYS A 330 -15.01 8.77 -8.67
N THR A 331 -16.08 9.45 -8.31
CA THR A 331 -17.39 8.81 -8.15
C THR A 331 -17.89 8.41 -9.54
N ASN A 332 -18.27 7.15 -9.70
CA ASN A 332 -18.73 6.63 -10.99
C ASN A 332 -20.00 5.83 -10.77
N SER A 333 -20.98 6.02 -11.66
CA SER A 333 -22.19 5.22 -11.73
C SER A 333 -22.19 4.40 -13.01
N PHE A 334 -22.66 3.15 -12.90
CA PHE A 334 -22.78 2.21 -14.00
C PHE A 334 -24.14 1.53 -13.95
N ILE A 335 -24.68 1.18 -15.12
CA ILE A 335 -25.80 0.27 -15.27
C ILE A 335 -25.27 -0.99 -15.95
N PHE A 336 -25.56 -2.15 -15.37
CA PHE A 336 -25.37 -3.43 -16.03
C PHE A 336 -26.74 -3.97 -16.42
N LYS A 337 -26.92 -4.28 -17.71
CA LYS A 337 -28.19 -4.80 -18.23
C LYS A 337 -27.96 -6.01 -19.12
N LYS A 338 -28.92 -6.93 -19.11
CA LYS A 338 -28.94 -8.08 -20.00
C LYS A 338 -29.17 -7.62 -21.44
N ASN A 339 -28.37 -8.15 -22.36
CA ASN A 339 -28.48 -7.91 -23.79
C ASN A 339 -28.27 -9.25 -24.51
N TYR A 340 -29.37 -9.94 -24.80
CA TYR A 340 -29.39 -11.34 -25.23
C TYR A 340 -28.58 -12.23 -24.27
N ASP A 341 -27.51 -12.87 -24.76
CA ASP A 341 -26.62 -13.75 -23.99
C ASP A 341 -25.51 -13.00 -23.26
N ASN A 342 -25.38 -11.69 -23.45
CA ASN A 342 -24.30 -10.89 -22.87
C ASN A 342 -24.82 -9.90 -21.83
N ILE A 343 -23.93 -9.45 -20.95
CA ILE A 343 -24.19 -8.33 -20.04
C ILE A 343 -23.54 -7.08 -20.62
N GLU A 344 -24.32 -6.03 -20.85
CA GLU A 344 -23.82 -4.72 -21.27
C GLU A 344 -23.52 -3.84 -20.05
N CYS A 345 -22.35 -3.21 -20.04
CA CYS A 345 -21.94 -2.24 -19.03
C CYS A 345 -22.03 -0.82 -19.59
N VAL A 346 -22.94 -0.03 -19.04
CA VAL A 346 -23.19 1.37 -19.41
C VAL A 346 -22.65 2.28 -18.32
N PHE A 347 -21.70 3.17 -18.63
CA PHE A 347 -21.25 4.20 -17.70
C PHE A 347 -22.13 5.44 -17.79
N ILE A 348 -22.63 5.91 -16.65
CA ILE A 348 -23.39 7.15 -16.54
C ILE A 348 -22.42 8.29 -16.19
N LYS A 349 -22.31 9.27 -17.08
CA LYS A 349 -21.53 10.48 -16.82
C LYS A 349 -22.28 11.43 -15.87
N ASN A 350 -21.55 12.39 -15.31
CA ASN A 350 -22.13 13.38 -14.39
C ASN A 350 -23.17 14.30 -15.06
N ASP A 351 -23.14 14.43 -16.39
CA ASP A 351 -24.13 15.17 -17.20
C ASP A 351 -25.34 14.32 -17.59
N GLY A 352 -25.45 13.08 -17.09
CA GLY A 352 -26.50 12.13 -17.44
C GLY A 352 -26.25 11.34 -18.72
N SER A 353 -25.22 11.68 -19.50
CA SER A 353 -24.95 10.98 -20.76
C SER A 353 -24.35 9.58 -20.54
N GLU A 354 -24.72 8.65 -21.42
CA GLU A 354 -24.25 7.27 -21.36
C GLU A 354 -22.96 7.04 -22.17
N SER A 355 -22.13 6.10 -21.74
CA SER A 355 -20.96 5.64 -22.51
C SER A 355 -20.69 4.15 -22.29
N LEU A 356 -20.54 3.42 -23.39
CA LEU A 356 -20.22 1.98 -23.37
C LEU A 356 -18.71 1.68 -23.25
N THR A 357 -17.87 2.72 -23.31
CA THR A 357 -16.41 2.53 -23.38
C THR A 357 -15.75 2.31 -22.03
N LYS A 358 -16.35 2.84 -20.95
CA LYS A 358 -15.76 2.84 -19.62
C LYS A 358 -16.24 1.65 -18.83
N LYS A 359 -15.29 0.86 -18.35
CA LYS A 359 -15.52 -0.34 -17.54
C LYS A 359 -15.55 0.00 -16.05
N LEU A 360 -16.30 -0.78 -15.27
CA LEU A 360 -16.24 -0.73 -13.82
C LEU A 360 -14.81 -1.08 -13.37
N VAL A 361 -14.26 -0.35 -12.40
CA VAL A 361 -12.93 -0.62 -11.85
C VAL A 361 -13.01 -0.70 -10.34
N TYR A 362 -12.64 -1.85 -9.79
CA TYR A 362 -12.66 -2.10 -8.34
C TYR A 362 -11.46 -2.95 -7.91
N LEU A 363 -10.80 -2.56 -6.82
CA LEU A 363 -9.62 -3.21 -6.21
C LEU A 363 -8.50 -3.66 -7.17
N GLY A 364 -8.30 -2.95 -8.28
CA GLY A 364 -7.23 -3.23 -9.25
C GLY A 364 -7.65 -4.06 -10.45
N PHE A 365 -8.93 -4.40 -10.55
CA PHE A 365 -9.55 -5.10 -11.68
C PHE A 365 -10.50 -4.18 -12.44
N SER A 366 -10.71 -4.48 -13.71
CA SER A 366 -11.78 -3.91 -14.53
C SER A 366 -12.78 -4.99 -14.92
N PHE A 367 -14.05 -4.62 -14.96
CA PHE A 367 -15.16 -5.51 -15.26
C PHE A 367 -16.12 -4.85 -16.26
N ASP A 368 -16.46 -5.58 -17.32
CA ASP A 368 -17.37 -5.12 -18.38
C ASP A 368 -18.68 -5.92 -18.45
N GLY A 369 -19.00 -6.70 -17.42
CA GLY A 369 -20.19 -7.57 -17.39
C GLY A 369 -19.86 -9.01 -17.78
N ASN A 370 -18.98 -9.18 -18.77
CA ASN A 370 -18.63 -10.51 -19.31
C ASN A 370 -17.20 -10.92 -18.94
N ASN A 371 -16.29 -9.95 -18.80
CA ASN A 371 -14.87 -10.18 -18.63
C ASN A 371 -14.32 -9.42 -17.44
N ILE A 372 -13.52 -10.12 -16.64
CA ILE A 372 -12.71 -9.51 -15.60
C ILE A 372 -11.28 -9.43 -16.12
N LEU A 373 -10.70 -8.25 -16.06
CA LEU A 373 -9.35 -7.93 -16.53
C LEU A 373 -8.57 -7.20 -15.43
N LEU A 374 -7.25 -7.17 -15.51
CA LEU A 374 -6.43 -6.26 -14.72
C LEU A 374 -6.68 -4.83 -15.18
N LYS A 375 -6.77 -3.89 -14.23
CA LYS A 375 -6.82 -2.46 -14.52
C LYS A 375 -5.62 -2.05 -15.39
N ASP A 376 -5.86 -1.27 -16.45
CA ASP A 376 -4.82 -0.86 -17.40
C ASP A 376 -3.62 -0.17 -16.75
N ALA A 377 -3.86 0.64 -15.71
CA ALA A 377 -2.80 1.28 -14.94
C ALA A 377 -1.85 0.26 -14.27
N CYS A 378 -2.34 -0.92 -13.91
CA CYS A 378 -1.53 -2.01 -13.36
C CYS A 378 -0.61 -2.60 -14.43
N VAL A 379 -1.17 -2.92 -15.60
CA VAL A 379 -0.43 -3.44 -16.76
C VAL A 379 0.63 -2.43 -17.24
N GLY A 380 0.26 -1.15 -17.35
CA GLY A 380 1.18 -0.08 -17.71
C GLY A 380 2.33 0.09 -16.70
N LYS A 381 2.04 0.00 -15.39
CA LYS A 381 3.09 0.03 -14.35
C LYS A 381 4.05 -1.15 -14.47
N PHE A 382 3.56 -2.34 -14.80
CA PHE A 382 4.39 -3.52 -15.02
C PHE A 382 5.38 -3.30 -16.17
N TYR A 383 4.91 -2.89 -17.36
CA TYR A 383 5.79 -2.63 -18.50
C TYR A 383 6.74 -1.44 -18.28
N ASN A 384 6.27 -0.36 -17.65
CA ASN A 384 7.13 0.77 -17.29
C ASN A 384 8.23 0.37 -16.29
N LYS A 385 7.94 -0.59 -15.40
CA LYS A 385 8.95 -1.14 -14.49
C LYS A 385 9.94 -2.02 -15.26
N MET A 386 9.46 -2.86 -16.18
CA MET A 386 10.30 -3.68 -17.06
C MET A 386 11.32 -2.83 -17.82
N HIS A 387 10.85 -1.81 -18.54
CA HIS A 387 11.72 -0.93 -19.33
C HIS A 387 12.72 -0.16 -18.45
N ARG A 388 12.30 0.34 -17.29
CA ARG A 388 13.22 0.98 -16.32
C ARG A 388 14.31 0.03 -15.82
N TRP A 389 13.98 -1.24 -15.60
CA TRP A 389 14.96 -2.24 -15.19
C TRP A 389 15.93 -2.60 -16.31
N VAL A 390 15.47 -2.69 -17.55
CA VAL A 390 16.33 -2.86 -18.73
C VAL A 390 17.30 -1.68 -18.85
N LYS A 391 16.81 -0.43 -18.83
CA LYS A 391 17.64 0.78 -18.85
C LYS A 391 18.66 0.81 -17.72
N ARG A 392 18.25 0.38 -16.52
CA ARG A 392 19.16 0.25 -15.37
C ARG A 392 20.25 -0.79 -15.64
N SER A 393 19.90 -1.94 -16.20
CA SER A 393 20.88 -2.97 -16.59
C SER A 393 21.85 -2.47 -17.65
N VAL A 394 21.37 -1.70 -18.65
CA VAL A 394 22.23 -1.06 -19.67
C VAL A 394 23.20 -0.09 -19.02
N TYR A 395 22.70 0.80 -18.16
CA TYR A 395 23.55 1.76 -17.45
C TYR A 395 24.68 1.07 -16.68
N PHE A 396 24.38 0.03 -15.90
CA PHE A 396 25.41 -0.71 -15.17
C PHE A 396 26.30 -1.56 -16.08
N GLY A 397 25.78 -2.12 -17.17
CA GLY A 397 26.61 -2.82 -18.14
C GLY A 397 27.69 -1.92 -18.76
N ILE A 398 27.38 -0.63 -18.95
CA ILE A 398 28.31 0.36 -19.50
C ILE A 398 29.26 0.93 -18.43
N HIS A 399 28.74 1.26 -17.23
CA HIS A 399 29.45 2.08 -16.25
C HIS A 399 29.95 1.32 -15.01
N MET A 400 29.78 -0.01 -14.94
CA MET A 400 30.41 -0.77 -13.86
C MET A 400 31.94 -0.67 -13.95
N ASN A 401 32.60 -0.87 -12.82
CA ASN A 401 34.07 -0.87 -12.73
C ASN A 401 34.47 -2.21 -12.10
N ASN A 402 34.27 -3.30 -12.85
CA ASN A 402 34.63 -4.67 -12.49
C ASN A 402 34.61 -5.59 -13.73
N LYS A 403 34.94 -6.88 -13.55
CA LYS A 403 34.94 -7.92 -14.61
C LYS A 403 33.60 -8.18 -15.31
N THR A 404 32.52 -7.49 -14.93
CA THR A 404 31.17 -7.66 -15.50
C THR A 404 30.75 -6.50 -16.40
N VAL A 405 31.65 -5.54 -16.65
CA VAL A 405 31.46 -4.52 -17.71
C VAL A 405 31.16 -5.20 -19.05
N GLY A 406 30.28 -4.58 -19.82
CA GLY A 406 29.78 -5.13 -21.08
C GLY A 406 28.71 -6.22 -20.90
N LYS A 407 28.47 -6.73 -19.69
CA LYS A 407 27.52 -7.83 -19.46
C LYS A 407 26.15 -7.35 -18.98
N MET A 408 25.11 -7.99 -19.50
CA MET A 408 23.74 -7.82 -19.06
C MET A 408 23.27 -9.04 -18.25
N PHE A 409 22.82 -8.84 -17.01
CA PHE A 409 22.31 -9.94 -16.17
C PHE A 409 20.86 -10.32 -16.53
N GLU A 410 20.68 -11.01 -17.66
CA GLU A 410 19.37 -11.37 -18.23
C GLU A 410 18.47 -12.17 -17.27
N TYR A 411 19.05 -13.13 -16.56
CA TYR A 411 18.31 -13.96 -15.60
C TYR A 411 17.54 -13.11 -14.58
N ARG A 412 18.12 -11.99 -14.12
CA ARG A 412 17.44 -11.09 -13.17
C ARG A 412 16.21 -10.42 -13.78
N LEU A 413 16.25 -10.13 -15.09
CA LEU A 413 15.13 -9.56 -15.83
C LEU A 413 14.07 -10.61 -16.11
N ILE A 414 14.47 -11.79 -16.60
CA ILE A 414 13.59 -12.92 -16.88
C ILE A 414 12.82 -13.30 -15.61
N LYS A 415 13.52 -13.53 -14.49
CA LYS A 415 12.90 -13.85 -13.19
C LYS A 415 11.90 -12.79 -12.72
N LYS A 416 12.06 -11.53 -13.10
CA LYS A 416 11.16 -10.44 -12.65
C LYS A 416 9.97 -10.20 -13.57
N PHE A 417 10.12 -10.43 -14.88
CA PHE A 417 9.18 -9.94 -15.89
C PHE A 417 8.63 -11.03 -16.83
N THR A 418 8.88 -12.31 -16.55
CA THR A 418 8.29 -13.44 -17.28
C THR A 418 7.67 -14.47 -16.35
N PHE A 419 6.80 -15.33 -16.90
CA PHE A 419 6.12 -16.38 -16.14
C PHE A 419 7.08 -17.42 -15.56
N ALA A 420 8.31 -17.54 -16.07
CA ALA A 420 9.33 -18.41 -15.49
C ALA A 420 9.66 -18.02 -14.04
N GLY A 421 9.59 -16.72 -13.71
CA GLY A 421 9.78 -16.23 -12.35
C GLY A 421 8.52 -16.15 -11.49
N ALA A 422 7.37 -16.64 -11.99
CA ALA A 422 6.12 -16.63 -11.23
C ALA A 422 6.07 -17.74 -10.16
N LYS A 423 6.85 -18.81 -10.32
CA LYS A 423 6.98 -19.87 -9.32
C LYS A 423 7.87 -19.43 -8.17
N THR A 424 7.62 -19.97 -6.98
CA THR A 424 8.55 -19.84 -5.85
C THR A 424 9.75 -20.75 -6.08
N HIS A 425 10.95 -20.21 -5.88
CA HIS A 425 12.20 -20.97 -6.00
C HIS A 425 12.96 -20.94 -4.67
N ILE A 426 13.67 -22.00 -4.30
CA ILE A 426 14.60 -22.00 -3.16
C ILE A 426 15.62 -20.86 -3.35
N LYS A 427 15.90 -20.10 -2.30
CA LYS A 427 16.94 -19.07 -2.36
C LYS A 427 18.29 -19.75 -2.16
N LEU A 428 19.24 -19.37 -3.00
CA LEU A 428 20.63 -19.75 -2.88
C LEU A 428 21.41 -18.59 -2.24
N MET A 429 22.22 -18.89 -1.23
CA MET A 429 23.15 -17.93 -0.63
C MET A 429 24.59 -18.38 -0.83
N ARG A 430 25.52 -17.43 -0.86
CA ARG A 430 26.93 -17.77 -0.92
C ARG A 430 27.44 -18.07 0.48
N ASN A 431 28.08 -19.23 0.65
CA ASN A 431 28.83 -19.54 1.86
C ASN A 431 30.14 -18.73 1.91
N SER A 432 30.90 -18.90 2.99
CA SER A 432 32.18 -18.24 3.23
C SER A 432 33.21 -18.48 2.12
N GLU A 433 33.09 -19.60 1.41
CA GLU A 433 33.94 -20.03 0.30
C GLU A 433 33.43 -19.53 -1.07
N GLY A 434 32.29 -18.84 -1.09
CA GLY A 434 31.69 -18.27 -2.29
C GLY A 434 30.84 -19.25 -3.11
N GLN A 435 30.64 -20.48 -2.65
CA GLN A 435 29.77 -21.49 -3.26
C GLN A 435 28.30 -21.23 -2.92
N PHE A 436 27.38 -21.61 -3.82
CA PHE A 436 25.95 -21.42 -3.59
C PHE A 436 25.36 -22.59 -2.81
N GLU A 437 24.81 -22.32 -1.63
CA GLU A 437 24.08 -23.27 -0.80
C GLU A 437 22.59 -22.96 -0.79
N GLU A 438 21.78 -24.02 -0.75
CA GLU A 438 20.34 -23.91 -0.55
C GLU A 438 20.02 -23.38 0.84
N THR A 439 18.95 -22.58 0.92
CA THR A 439 18.44 -22.07 2.20
C THR A 439 17.02 -22.56 2.40
N ASP A 440 16.59 -22.60 3.66
CA ASP A 440 15.18 -22.89 4.00
C ASP A 440 14.21 -21.81 3.49
N GLU A 441 14.73 -20.68 3.00
CA GLU A 441 13.92 -19.59 2.50
C GLU A 441 13.54 -19.77 1.03
N ARG A 442 12.25 -19.67 0.74
CA ARG A 442 11.75 -19.58 -0.64
C ARG A 442 11.65 -18.13 -1.11
N SER A 443 11.95 -17.91 -2.38
CA SER A 443 11.67 -16.65 -3.05
C SER A 443 10.16 -16.46 -3.23
N PHE A 444 9.69 -15.26 -2.92
CA PHE A 444 8.37 -14.83 -3.35
C PHE A 444 8.37 -14.72 -4.88
N GLY A 445 7.31 -15.22 -5.52
CA GLY A 445 7.13 -15.09 -6.97
C GLY A 445 7.06 -13.62 -7.42
N ASN A 446 6.93 -13.40 -8.72
CA ASN A 446 6.88 -12.05 -9.29
C ASN A 446 5.45 -11.53 -9.47
N PHE A 447 5.28 -10.39 -10.17
CA PHE A 447 3.94 -9.83 -10.43
C PHE A 447 3.03 -10.82 -11.19
N LEU A 448 3.58 -11.69 -12.03
CA LEU A 448 2.81 -12.68 -12.78
C LEU A 448 2.28 -13.82 -11.89
N THR A 449 2.84 -14.02 -10.69
CA THR A 449 2.23 -14.87 -9.66
C THR A 449 0.88 -14.31 -9.24
N TYR A 450 0.78 -13.00 -9.02
CA TYR A 450 -0.49 -12.33 -8.73
C TYR A 450 -1.47 -12.47 -9.91
N VAL A 451 -0.98 -12.39 -11.14
CA VAL A 451 -1.79 -12.55 -12.36
C VAL A 451 -2.35 -13.97 -12.48
N ASN A 452 -1.51 -14.99 -12.25
CA ASN A 452 -1.94 -16.39 -12.25
C ASN A 452 -2.98 -16.65 -11.15
N ASN A 453 -2.72 -16.17 -9.93
CA ASN A 453 -3.67 -16.30 -8.83
C ASN A 453 -4.99 -15.59 -9.14
N SER A 454 -4.95 -14.40 -9.74
CA SER A 454 -6.15 -13.65 -10.13
C SER A 454 -6.97 -14.41 -11.16
N ALA A 455 -6.32 -14.96 -12.19
CA ALA A 455 -6.98 -15.73 -13.23
C ALA A 455 -7.57 -17.05 -12.71
N SER A 456 -6.91 -17.67 -11.73
CA SER A 456 -7.40 -18.89 -11.08
C SER A 456 -8.62 -18.61 -10.20
N VAL A 457 -8.56 -17.59 -9.34
CA VAL A 457 -9.65 -17.26 -8.40
C VAL A 457 -10.88 -16.72 -9.13
N MET A 458 -10.68 -15.90 -10.17
CA MET A 458 -11.78 -15.30 -10.94
C MET A 458 -12.22 -16.16 -12.13
N GLU A 459 -11.62 -17.35 -12.28
CA GLU A 459 -11.91 -18.31 -13.36
C GLU A 459 -11.81 -17.69 -14.78
N ASN A 460 -10.96 -16.67 -14.96
CA ASN A 460 -10.89 -15.90 -16.18
C ASN A 460 -9.49 -15.90 -16.82
N ARG A 461 -9.32 -16.72 -17.87
CA ARG A 461 -8.06 -16.81 -18.63
C ARG A 461 -7.68 -15.51 -19.37
N LYS A 462 -8.62 -14.57 -19.60
CA LYS A 462 -8.31 -13.30 -20.28
C LYS A 462 -7.37 -12.41 -19.46
N ILE A 463 -7.35 -12.56 -18.13
CA ILE A 463 -6.37 -11.90 -17.24
C ILE A 463 -4.93 -12.26 -17.63
N ILE A 464 -4.63 -13.54 -17.85
CA ILE A 464 -3.31 -14.01 -18.29
C ILE A 464 -3.01 -13.50 -19.70
N ARG A 465 -4.01 -13.52 -20.59
CA ARG A 465 -3.85 -13.08 -22.00
C ARG A 465 -3.40 -11.61 -22.12
N GLN A 466 -3.73 -10.73 -21.17
CA GLN A 466 -3.24 -9.34 -21.17
C GLN A 466 -1.70 -9.23 -21.12
N LEU A 467 -1.03 -10.22 -20.54
CA LEU A 467 0.42 -10.24 -20.36
C LEU A 467 1.12 -11.35 -21.16
N ARG A 468 0.43 -12.05 -22.07
CA ARG A 468 1.02 -13.12 -22.91
C ARG A 468 2.24 -12.66 -23.72
N ARG A 469 2.27 -11.38 -24.12
CA ARG A 469 3.36 -10.79 -24.92
C ARG A 469 4.54 -10.27 -24.07
N CYS A 470 4.50 -10.41 -22.74
CA CYS A 470 5.55 -9.84 -21.86
C CYS A 470 6.94 -10.41 -22.16
N THR A 471 7.05 -11.72 -22.35
CA THR A 471 8.32 -12.39 -22.69
C THR A 471 8.89 -11.89 -24.00
N ASN A 472 8.08 -11.79 -25.06
CA ASN A 472 8.54 -11.32 -26.37
C ASN A 472 8.97 -9.86 -26.33
N LYS A 473 8.23 -9.01 -25.61
CA LYS A 473 8.62 -7.61 -25.40
C LYS A 473 9.93 -7.51 -24.62
N LEU A 474 10.11 -8.30 -23.56
CA LEU A 474 11.36 -8.32 -22.79
C LEU A 474 12.54 -8.79 -23.64
N ARG A 475 12.39 -9.83 -24.46
CA ARG A 475 13.44 -10.33 -25.35
C ARG A 475 13.92 -9.24 -26.31
N LYS A 476 13.00 -8.52 -26.95
CA LYS A 476 13.34 -7.38 -27.83
C LYS A 476 14.11 -6.29 -27.08
N GLU A 477 13.66 -5.91 -25.89
CA GLU A 477 14.31 -4.90 -25.05
C GLU A 477 15.70 -5.35 -24.56
N ILE A 478 15.90 -6.64 -24.26
CA ILE A 478 17.20 -7.21 -23.89
C ILE A 478 18.15 -7.17 -25.09
N ALA A 479 17.69 -7.59 -26.27
CA ALA A 479 18.50 -7.56 -27.50
C ALA A 479 18.99 -6.13 -27.80
N GLN A 480 18.08 -5.16 -27.80
CA GLN A 480 18.45 -3.75 -27.96
C GLN A 480 19.38 -3.27 -26.82
N GLY A 481 19.10 -3.67 -25.59
CA GLY A 481 19.93 -3.33 -24.43
C GLY A 481 21.38 -3.81 -24.57
N LYS A 482 21.61 -5.00 -25.14
CA LYS A 482 22.96 -5.52 -25.40
C LYS A 482 23.71 -4.69 -26.44
N ILE A 483 23.04 -4.31 -27.53
CA ILE A 483 23.61 -3.43 -28.56
C ILE A 483 24.04 -2.11 -27.92
N ASN A 484 23.14 -1.48 -27.16
CA ASN A 484 23.43 -0.21 -26.47
C ASN A 484 24.59 -0.33 -25.47
N ILE A 485 24.75 -1.48 -24.81
CA ILE A 485 25.90 -1.73 -23.92
C ILE A 485 27.20 -1.79 -24.72
N ALA A 486 27.23 -2.55 -25.81
CA ALA A 486 28.42 -2.68 -26.66
C ALA A 486 28.86 -1.32 -27.23
N GLU A 487 27.91 -0.54 -27.76
CA GLU A 487 28.16 0.83 -28.23
C GLU A 487 28.63 1.75 -27.11
N GLY A 488 27.98 1.71 -25.94
CA GLY A 488 28.34 2.54 -24.80
C GLY A 488 29.74 2.26 -24.27
N VAL A 489 30.13 0.99 -24.18
CA VAL A 489 31.49 0.57 -23.78
C VAL A 489 32.50 1.03 -24.83
N ARG A 490 32.23 0.83 -26.13
CA ARG A 490 33.08 1.30 -27.23
C ARG A 490 33.32 2.81 -27.14
N ASN A 491 32.27 3.60 -26.91
CA ASN A 491 32.36 5.05 -26.81
C ASN A 491 33.18 5.50 -25.59
N ILE A 492 33.08 4.80 -24.46
CA ILE A 492 33.94 5.07 -23.30
C ILE A 492 35.40 4.76 -23.63
N SER A 493 35.69 3.64 -24.28
CA SER A 493 37.05 3.28 -24.70
C SER A 493 37.64 4.32 -25.66
N ILE A 494 36.90 4.75 -26.68
CA ILE A 494 37.34 5.80 -27.62
C ILE A 494 37.69 7.09 -26.87
N ARG A 495 36.81 7.56 -25.98
CA ARG A 495 37.07 8.76 -25.16
C ARG A 495 38.29 8.62 -24.25
N GLN A 496 38.58 7.43 -23.75
CA GLN A 496 39.78 7.19 -22.95
C GLN A 496 41.05 7.27 -23.81
N ILE A 497 41.02 6.73 -25.03
CA ILE A 497 42.13 6.84 -25.98
C ILE A 497 42.36 8.31 -26.35
N GLU A 498 41.31 9.04 -26.73
CA GLU A 498 41.39 10.46 -27.07
C GLU A 498 41.96 11.31 -25.92
N LYS A 499 41.56 11.02 -24.68
CA LYS A 499 41.93 11.83 -23.52
C LYS A 499 43.27 11.44 -22.88
N TYR A 500 43.63 10.15 -22.93
CA TYR A 500 44.74 9.60 -22.15
C TYR A 500 45.75 8.81 -22.99
N GLY A 501 45.53 8.64 -24.30
CA GLY A 501 46.37 7.83 -25.19
C GLY A 501 46.31 6.32 -24.92
N ARG A 502 45.48 5.86 -23.97
CA ARG A 502 45.35 4.45 -23.60
C ARG A 502 43.97 4.12 -23.03
N ILE A 503 43.60 2.84 -23.11
CA ILE A 503 42.39 2.30 -22.46
C ILE A 503 42.78 1.80 -21.06
N TYR A 504 42.03 2.22 -20.05
CA TYR A 504 42.15 1.65 -18.71
C TYR A 504 41.23 0.42 -18.63
N LYS A 505 41.80 -0.79 -18.68
CA LYS A 505 41.07 -2.03 -18.39
C LYS A 505 40.84 -2.16 -16.87
N TYR A 506 39.69 -2.71 -16.49
CA TYR A 506 39.32 -2.99 -15.10
C TYR A 506 39.54 -4.46 -14.72
#